data_AF-A0A941HP30-F1
#
_entry.id   AF-A0A941HP30-F1
#
_cell.length_a   1.000
_cell.length_b   1.000
_cell.length_c   1.000
_cell.angle_alpha   90.00
_cell.angle_beta   90.00
_cell.angle_gamma   90.00
#
_symmetry.space_group_name_H-M   'P 1'
#
loop_
_entity.id
_entity.type
_entity.pdbx_description
1 polymer ?
#
loop_
_entity_poly.entity_id
_entity_poly.type
_entity_poly.pdbx_seq_one_letter_code
_entity_poly.pdbx_strand_id
1 'polypeptide(L)'
;MARTWKVKNEEKREYNPAQGRTDYNIPMLGYRSALFILVVVFTTVFTAPALTGLLFEDFRIPASLLSGLLVGYAIAFAQYYIERKKKADRKFHVLALVLALFMTGLFFFLYTMGVLF
;
A
#
# COMPACT_ATOMS: atom_id res chain seq x y z
N MET A 1 -40.93 16.71 -23.64
CA MET A 1 -40.15 15.68 -22.91
C MET A 1 -38.74 16.21 -22.68
N ALA A 2 -38.46 16.71 -21.46
CA ALA A 2 -37.14 17.23 -21.11
C ALA A 2 -36.18 16.07 -20.81
N ARG A 3 -35.02 16.02 -21.48
CA ARG A 3 -33.94 15.07 -21.16
C ARG A 3 -33.40 15.41 -19.77
N THR A 4 -33.76 14.62 -18.77
CA THR A 4 -33.13 14.62 -17.46
C THR A 4 -31.72 14.05 -17.59
N TRP A 5 -30.71 14.89 -17.45
CA TRP A 5 -29.32 14.47 -17.38
C TRP A 5 -29.14 13.60 -16.13
N LYS A 6 -28.72 12.34 -16.31
CA LYS A 6 -28.38 11.45 -15.21
C LYS A 6 -27.11 11.97 -14.54
N VAL A 7 -27.25 12.60 -13.39
CA VAL A 7 -26.14 12.98 -12.51
C VAL A 7 -25.50 11.69 -12.00
N LYS A 8 -24.30 11.40 -12.52
CA LYS A 8 -23.26 10.53 -11.97
C LYS A 8 -23.70 9.16 -11.40
N ASN A 9 -23.30 8.10 -12.09
CA ASN A 9 -23.50 6.71 -11.66
C ASN A 9 -22.75 6.45 -10.33
N GLU A 10 -23.46 6.30 -9.22
CA GLU A 10 -22.89 6.11 -7.87
C GLU A 10 -22.18 4.76 -7.68
N GLU A 11 -22.39 3.80 -8.59
CA GLU A 11 -21.81 2.46 -8.54
C GLU A 11 -20.33 2.40 -8.96
N LYS A 12 -19.87 3.33 -9.79
CA LYS A 12 -18.48 3.39 -10.26
C LYS A 12 -17.87 4.74 -9.88
N ARG A 13 -17.23 4.77 -8.72
CA ARG A 13 -16.40 5.88 -8.24
C ARG A 13 -15.11 5.97 -9.07
N GLU A 14 -15.24 6.33 -10.34
CA GLU A 14 -14.11 6.64 -11.21
C GLU A 14 -13.68 8.10 -10.97
N TYR A 15 -12.40 8.28 -10.70
CA TYR A 15 -11.78 9.57 -10.41
C TYR A 15 -11.49 10.27 -11.73
N ASN A 16 -12.10 11.42 -12.01
CA ASN A 16 -11.74 12.23 -13.18
C ASN A 16 -10.48 13.04 -12.83
N PRO A 17 -9.31 12.79 -13.45
CA PRO A 17 -8.14 13.63 -13.24
C PRO A 17 -8.35 15.04 -13.83
N ALA A 18 -7.69 16.03 -13.23
CA ALA A 18 -7.76 17.44 -13.65
C ALA A 18 -7.18 17.69 -15.06
N GLN A 19 -6.36 16.77 -15.57
CA GLN A 19 -5.69 16.84 -16.88
C GLN A 19 -6.54 16.31 -18.05
N GLY A 20 -7.85 16.11 -17.84
CA GLY A 20 -8.76 15.60 -18.86
C GLY A 20 -8.87 14.07 -18.85
N ARG A 21 -9.93 13.55 -19.47
CA ARG A 21 -10.17 12.11 -19.59
C ARG A 21 -9.14 11.49 -20.52
N THR A 22 -8.08 10.91 -19.97
CA THR A 22 -7.31 9.89 -20.68
C THR A 22 -8.12 8.59 -20.67
N ASP A 23 -8.17 7.88 -21.78
CA ASP A 23 -8.90 6.60 -21.93
C ASP A 23 -8.38 5.50 -20.97
N TYR A 24 -7.25 5.78 -20.33
CA TYR A 24 -6.70 5.02 -19.22
C TYR A 24 -7.14 5.66 -17.89
N ASN A 25 -8.11 5.04 -17.21
CA ASN A 25 -8.39 5.27 -15.79
C ASN A 25 -7.23 4.70 -14.96
N ILE A 26 -6.11 5.42 -14.91
CA ILE A 26 -5.00 5.06 -14.03
C ILE A 26 -5.50 5.19 -12.59
N PRO A 27 -5.51 4.11 -11.80
CA PRO A 27 -5.94 4.19 -10.41
C PRO A 27 -4.98 5.09 -9.64
N MET A 28 -5.42 6.29 -9.29
CA MET A 28 -4.67 7.21 -8.44
C MET A 28 -4.88 6.82 -6.98
N LEU A 29 -3.79 6.76 -6.21
CA LEU A 29 -3.84 6.68 -4.76
C LEU A 29 -4.37 8.02 -4.23
N GLY A 30 -5.51 8.01 -3.55
CA GLY A 30 -6.04 9.21 -2.90
C GLY A 30 -5.12 9.69 -1.76
N TYR A 31 -5.20 10.97 -1.42
CA TYR A 31 -4.39 11.57 -0.35
C TYR A 31 -4.50 10.84 0.99
N ARG A 32 -5.69 10.31 1.34
CA ARG A 32 -5.90 9.54 2.57
C ARG A 32 -5.12 8.23 2.56
N SER A 33 -5.16 7.52 1.44
CA SER A 33 -4.43 6.28 1.20
C SER A 33 -2.92 6.52 1.27
N ALA A 34 -2.43 7.60 0.65
CA ALA A 34 -1.02 7.98 0.67
C ALA A 34 -0.52 8.35 2.07
N LEU A 35 -1.27 9.18 2.82
CA LEU A 35 -0.91 9.53 4.20
C LEU A 35 -0.88 8.31 5.12
N PHE A 36 -1.85 7.40 4.97
CA PHE A 36 -1.87 6.15 5.74
C PHE A 36 -0.63 5.30 5.47
N ILE A 37 -0.29 5.07 4.19
CA ILE A 37 0.90 4.30 3.81
C ILE A 37 2.16 4.98 4.36
N LEU A 38 2.27 6.31 4.25
CA LEU A 38 3.41 7.06 4.74
C LEU A 38 3.61 6.84 6.24
N VAL A 39 2.56 7.00 7.05
CA VAL A 39 2.64 6.78 8.51
C VAL A 39 3.06 5.35 8.83
N VAL A 40 2.51 4.36 8.14
CA VAL A 40 2.90 2.95 8.34
C VAL A 40 4.37 2.73 7.98
N VAL A 41 4.85 3.28 6.86
CA VAL A 41 6.25 3.14 6.43
C VAL A 41 7.18 3.74 7.46
N PHE A 42 6.97 4.99 7.89
CA PHE A 42 7.81 5.61 8.92
C PHE A 42 7.81 4.80 10.22
N THR A 43 6.63 4.40 10.69
CA THR A 43 6.52 3.60 11.91
C THR A 43 7.26 2.27 11.77
N THR A 44 7.12 1.59 10.64
CA THR A 44 7.73 0.29 10.37
C THR A 44 9.25 0.39 10.32
N VAL A 45 9.78 1.43 9.66
CA VAL A 45 11.22 1.67 9.56
C VAL A 45 11.84 1.75 10.95
N PHE A 46 11.24 2.46 11.91
CA PHE A 46 11.83 2.53 13.26
C PHE A 46 11.54 1.32 14.14
N THR A 47 10.34 0.73 14.04
CA THR A 47 9.89 -0.31 14.98
C THR A 47 10.38 -1.70 14.61
N ALA A 48 10.38 -2.08 13.32
CA ALA A 48 10.78 -3.41 12.91
C ALA A 48 12.22 -3.80 13.32
N PRO A 49 13.24 -2.96 13.11
CA PRO A 49 14.63 -3.26 13.47
C PRO A 49 14.85 -3.15 14.98
N ALA A 50 14.16 -2.23 15.66
CA ALA A 50 14.22 -2.13 17.11
C ALA A 50 13.67 -3.42 17.76
N LEU A 51 12.57 -3.97 17.25
CA LEU A 51 11.98 -5.21 17.75
C LEU A 51 12.85 -6.43 17.42
N THR A 52 13.36 -6.52 16.18
CA THR A 52 14.15 -7.70 15.77
C THR A 52 15.56 -7.67 16.34
N GLY A 53 16.15 -6.50 16.56
CA GLY A 53 17.44 -6.35 17.25
C GLY A 53 17.38 -6.69 18.74
N LEU A 54 16.19 -6.67 19.36
CA LEU A 54 16.00 -7.18 20.73
C LEU A 54 15.94 -8.71 20.79
N LEU A 55 15.54 -9.37 19.70
CA LEU A 55 15.23 -10.80 19.67
C LEU A 55 16.30 -11.64 18.95
N PHE A 56 17.05 -11.06 18.03
CA PHE A 56 17.99 -11.75 17.15
C PHE A 56 19.34 -11.02 17.10
N GLU A 57 20.44 -11.78 16.99
CA GLU A 57 21.79 -11.23 16.79
C GLU A 57 21.94 -10.55 15.42
N ASP A 58 21.39 -11.17 14.36
CA ASP A 58 21.28 -10.55 13.04
C ASP A 58 19.84 -10.11 12.79
N PHE A 59 19.63 -8.79 12.87
CA PHE A 59 18.32 -8.19 12.71
C PHE A 59 17.89 -8.05 11.24
N ARG A 60 18.79 -8.19 10.25
CA ARG A 60 18.54 -7.76 8.86
C ARG A 60 17.48 -8.58 8.15
N ILE A 61 17.59 -9.91 8.25
CA ILE A 61 16.62 -10.85 7.67
C ILE A 61 15.26 -10.78 8.37
N PRO A 62 15.17 -10.84 9.71
CA PRO A 62 13.87 -10.75 10.38
C PRO A 62 13.24 -9.35 10.24
N ALA A 63 14.03 -8.28 10.23
CA ALA A 63 13.52 -6.91 10.02
C ALA A 63 12.97 -6.74 8.60
N SER A 64 13.66 -7.26 7.57
CA SER A 64 13.18 -7.14 6.19
C SER A 64 11.87 -7.87 5.96
N LEU A 65 11.71 -9.05 6.55
CA LEU A 65 10.48 -9.84 6.48
C LEU A 65 9.33 -9.12 7.18
N LEU A 66 9.56 -8.64 8.41
CA LEU A 66 8.54 -7.91 9.17
C LEU A 66 8.13 -6.61 8.47
N SER A 67 9.12 -5.83 8.02
CA SER A 67 8.89 -4.58 7.31
C SER A 67 8.15 -4.79 6.00
N GLY A 68 8.53 -5.81 5.23
CA GLY A 68 7.89 -6.16 3.98
C GLY A 68 6.43 -6.57 4.16
N LEU A 69 6.14 -7.41 5.17
CA LEU A 69 4.78 -7.81 5.50
C LEU A 69 3.91 -6.62 5.93
N LEU A 70 4.40 -5.78 6.85
CA LEU A 70 3.64 -4.64 7.35
C LEU A 70 3.35 -3.62 6.25
N VAL A 71 4.36 -3.21 5.48
CA VAL A 71 4.21 -2.20 4.43
C VAL A 71 3.45 -2.76 3.23
N GLY A 72 3.77 -3.98 2.78
CA GLY A 72 3.07 -4.62 1.66
C GLY A 72 1.58 -4.82 1.94
N TYR A 73 1.24 -5.24 3.16
CA TYR A 73 -0.15 -5.37 3.58
C TYR A 73 -0.84 -4.00 3.72
N ALA A 74 -0.16 -2.99 4.25
CA ALA A 74 -0.71 -1.64 4.36
C ALA A 74 -1.04 -1.00 3.00
N ILE A 75 -0.21 -1.24 1.98
CA ILE A 75 -0.48 -0.78 0.61
C ILE A 75 -1.72 -1.50 0.04
N ALA A 76 -1.80 -2.82 0.19
CA ALA A 76 -2.98 -3.57 -0.24
C ALA A 76 -4.25 -3.11 0.51
N PHE A 77 -4.12 -2.86 1.81
CA PHE A 77 -5.20 -2.36 2.65
C PHE A 77 -5.69 -0.98 2.19
N ALA A 78 -4.78 -0.05 1.96
CA ALA A 78 -5.11 1.28 1.44
C ALA A 78 -5.85 1.19 0.09
N GLN A 79 -5.38 0.34 -0.83
CA GLN A 79 -5.97 0.19 -2.15
C GLN A 79 -7.36 -0.46 -2.14
N TYR A 80 -7.61 -1.38 -1.22
CA TYR A 80 -8.89 -2.10 -1.15
C TYR A 80 -9.91 -1.39 -0.25
N TYR A 81 -9.52 -1.03 0.96
CA TYR A 81 -10.43 -0.53 1.99
C TYR A 81 -10.59 0.99 1.94
N ILE A 82 -9.50 1.74 1.79
CA ILE A 82 -9.56 3.20 1.80
C ILE A 82 -10.07 3.70 0.44
N GLU A 83 -9.45 3.25 -0.65
CA GLU A 83 -9.76 3.75 -1.99
C GLU A 83 -11.05 3.14 -2.56
N ARG A 84 -11.13 1.80 -2.57
CA ARG A 84 -12.22 1.08 -3.24
C ARG A 84 -13.37 0.68 -2.33
N LYS A 85 -13.23 0.84 -1.00
CA LYS A 85 -14.21 0.41 0.02
C LYS A 85 -14.69 -1.03 -0.16
N LYS A 86 -13.79 -1.92 -0.64
CA LYS A 86 -14.05 -3.34 -0.84
C LYS A 86 -13.64 -4.13 0.39
N LYS A 87 -14.35 -5.22 0.66
CA LYS A 87 -13.96 -6.20 1.70
C LYS A 87 -12.78 -7.04 1.21
N ALA A 88 -12.06 -7.69 2.13
CA ALA A 88 -11.06 -8.69 1.80
C ALA A 88 -11.67 -9.81 0.95
N ASP A 89 -11.14 -9.97 -0.25
CA ASP A 89 -11.44 -11.05 -1.18
C ASP A 89 -10.17 -11.84 -1.53
N ARG A 90 -10.30 -12.89 -2.34
CA ARG A 90 -9.14 -13.67 -2.78
C ARG A 90 -8.10 -12.80 -3.50
N LYS A 91 -8.54 -11.79 -4.26
CA LYS A 91 -7.65 -10.86 -4.98
C LYS A 91 -6.89 -9.95 -4.03
N PHE A 92 -7.51 -9.54 -2.92
CA PHE A 92 -6.85 -8.78 -1.85
C PHE A 92 -5.69 -9.57 -1.26
N HIS A 93 -5.90 -10.84 -0.89
CA HIS A 93 -4.83 -11.66 -0.30
C HIS A 93 -3.69 -11.91 -1.29
N VAL A 94 -4.00 -12.17 -2.57
CA VAL A 94 -2.97 -12.32 -3.61
C VAL A 94 -2.18 -11.02 -3.79
N LEU A 95 -2.86 -9.87 -3.87
CA LEU A 95 -2.18 -8.57 -3.99
C LEU A 95 -1.31 -8.29 -2.75
N ALA A 96 -1.83 -8.52 -1.55
CA ALA A 96 -1.11 -8.33 -0.30
C ALA A 96 0.14 -9.21 -0.23
N LEU A 97 0.04 -10.47 -0.65
CA LEU A 97 1.19 -11.40 -0.68
C LEU A 97 2.25 -10.96 -1.70
N VAL A 98 1.84 -10.58 -2.91
CA VAL A 98 2.78 -10.10 -3.94
C VAL A 98 3.49 -8.83 -3.48
N LEU A 99 2.74 -7.87 -2.93
CA LEU A 99 3.31 -6.63 -2.40
C LEU A 99 4.21 -6.88 -1.20
N ALA A 100 3.85 -7.80 -0.31
CA ALA A 100 4.67 -8.16 0.83
C ALA A 100 6.00 -8.80 0.41
N LEU A 101 5.98 -9.72 -0.56
CA LEU A 101 7.21 -10.32 -1.10
C LEU A 101 8.10 -9.28 -1.77
N PHE A 102 7.52 -8.40 -2.59
CA PHE A 102 8.25 -7.32 -3.23
C PHE A 102 8.88 -6.38 -2.20
N MET A 103 8.10 -5.92 -1.22
CA MET A 103 8.60 -5.03 -0.17
C MET A 103 9.63 -5.70 0.73
N THR A 104 9.49 -7.00 1.01
CA THR A 104 10.50 -7.78 1.74
C THR A 104 11.84 -7.75 1.02
N GLY A 105 11.85 -8.01 -0.30
CA GLY A 105 13.06 -7.94 -1.10
C GLY A 105 13.67 -6.54 -1.13
N LEU A 106 12.83 -5.51 -1.24
CA LEU A 106 13.27 -4.11 -1.20
C LEU A 106 13.88 -3.73 0.15
N PHE A 107 13.23 -4.05 1.27
CA PHE A 107 13.77 -3.79 2.60
C PHE A 107 15.04 -4.60 2.88
N PHE A 108 15.11 -5.86 2.45
CA PHE A 108 16.31 -6.68 2.56
C PHE A 108 17.50 -6.03 1.86
N PHE A 109 17.27 -5.53 0.64
CA PHE A 109 18.28 -4.78 -0.10
C PHE A 109 18.70 -3.50 0.64
N LEU A 110 17.75 -2.70 1.13
CA LEU A 110 18.03 -1.46 1.85
C LEU A 110 18.80 -1.67 3.17
N TYR A 111 18.46 -2.70 3.95
CA TYR A 111 19.18 -3.06 5.17
C TYR A 111 20.59 -3.60 4.86
N THR A 112 20.73 -4.42 3.82
CA THR A 112 22.04 -4.98 3.45
C THR A 112 22.99 -3.91 2.92
N MET A 113 22.48 -2.88 2.23
CA MET A 113 23.27 -1.73 1.78
C MET A 113 23.62 -0.74 2.90
N GLY A 114 23.07 -0.89 4.11
CA GLY A 114 23.25 0.06 5.20
C GLY A 114 22.61 1.43 4.96
N VAL A 115 21.64 1.52 4.04
CA VAL A 115 20.84 2.74 3.81
C VAL A 115 19.89 2.97 4.98
N LEU A 116 19.32 1.87 5.47
CA LEU A 116 18.62 1.80 6.74
C LEU A 116 19.55 1.07 7.72
N PHE A 117 19.52 1.49 8.99
CA PHE A 117 20.37 1.04 10.11
C PHE A 117 20.78 -0.45 10.04
#